data_AF-A0A0G1Z264-F1
#
_entry.id   AF-A0A0G1Z264-F1
#
_cell.length_a   1.000
_cell.length_b   1.000
_cell.length_c   1.000
_cell.angle_alpha   90.00
_cell.angle_beta   90.00
_cell.angle_gamma   90.00
#
_symmetry.space_group_name_H-M   'P 1'
#
loop_
_entity.id
_entity.type
_entity.pdbx_description
1 polymer ?
#
loop_
_entity_poly.entity_id
_entity_poly.type
_entity_poly.pdbx_seq_one_letter_code
_entity_poly.pdbx_strand_id
1 'polypeptide(L)'
;MISRKASINIWMLLIFCVLVIFSSKINAEPQRIEKKIDRIKLNDFSANQSNKFKLKKDRAIAAVKKNNLSLKTRTKNKGLRELMYFLPNGRPMFYETKNIDSAKTSGAYKLWEGGSSGLNLSGASMIIGEWDGGTVRISHTEFNTGRAIQKDGSVEANEDHGTHVAGTMIARGASANARGMSYSAKLWANDWNDDVSEMAAQAAQGLLISNHSYGPGIGWSYGDKGDNEWCWNGDTTVSSNEDYYFGFYYEDSQLWDSVAFLAPNYLIVSAAGNDGEEGPAA
;
A
#
# COMPACT_ATOMS: atom_id res chain seq x y z
N MET A 1 -31.35 -66.53 -54.42
CA MET A 1 -30.38 -65.42 -54.29
C MET A 1 -31.16 -64.10 -54.28
N ILE A 2 -31.61 -63.64 -53.10
CA ILE A 2 -32.36 -62.38 -52.97
C ILE A 2 -31.85 -61.66 -51.72
N SER A 3 -31.39 -60.44 -51.97
CA SER A 3 -30.73 -59.48 -51.09
C SER A 3 -31.65 -59.04 -49.93
N ARG A 4 -31.18 -59.16 -48.68
CA ARG A 4 -31.72 -58.40 -47.54
C ARG A 4 -30.94 -57.09 -47.44
N LYS A 5 -31.51 -56.00 -47.97
CA LYS A 5 -31.03 -54.64 -47.72
C LYS A 5 -31.29 -54.28 -46.26
N ALA A 6 -30.23 -53.95 -45.51
CA ALA A 6 -30.35 -53.34 -44.19
C ALA A 6 -30.93 -51.92 -44.37
N SER A 7 -32.18 -51.73 -43.96
CA SER A 7 -32.82 -50.42 -43.89
C SER A 7 -32.28 -49.68 -42.67
N ILE A 8 -31.33 -48.77 -42.90
CA ILE A 8 -30.91 -47.79 -41.90
C ILE A 8 -32.12 -46.90 -41.62
N ASN A 9 -32.68 -47.02 -40.42
CA ASN A 9 -33.84 -46.25 -39.98
C ASN A 9 -33.46 -44.76 -39.94
N ILE A 10 -34.01 -43.99 -40.89
CA ILE A 10 -33.84 -42.53 -41.04
C ILE A 10 -34.14 -41.77 -39.73
N TRP A 11 -34.97 -42.36 -38.85
CA TRP A 11 -35.26 -41.84 -37.52
C TRP A 11 -34.05 -41.81 -36.56
N MET A 12 -33.09 -42.73 -36.66
CA MET A 12 -31.87 -42.69 -35.83
C MET A 12 -30.87 -41.61 -36.27
N LEU A 13 -30.84 -41.26 -37.57
CA LEU A 13 -30.02 -40.16 -38.10
C LEU A 13 -30.58 -38.78 -37.70
N LEU A 14 -31.90 -38.64 -37.66
CA LEU A 14 -32.57 -37.40 -37.22
C LEU A 14 -32.35 -37.13 -35.72
N ILE A 15 -32.36 -38.16 -34.86
CA ILE A 15 -32.10 -38.00 -33.42
C ILE A 15 -30.63 -37.62 -33.16
N PHE A 16 -29.68 -38.15 -33.94
CA PHE A 16 -28.27 -37.78 -33.84
C PHE A 16 -28.01 -36.34 -34.31
N CYS A 17 -28.69 -35.87 -35.36
CA CYS A 17 -28.58 -34.48 -35.82
C CYS A 17 -29.18 -33.46 -34.82
N VAL A 18 -30.26 -33.80 -34.11
CA VAL A 18 -30.86 -32.88 -33.12
C VAL A 18 -29.98 -32.73 -31.87
N LEU A 19 -29.24 -33.77 -31.48
CA LEU A 19 -28.32 -33.71 -30.33
C LEU A 19 -27.05 -32.87 -30.61
N VAL A 20 -26.55 -32.86 -31.85
CA VAL A 20 -25.37 -32.05 -32.23
C VAL A 20 -25.70 -30.55 -32.35
N ILE A 21 -26.95 -30.19 -32.66
CA ILE A 21 -27.37 -28.78 -32.78
C ILE A 21 -27.56 -28.13 -31.40
N PHE A 22 -27.82 -28.90 -30.34
CA PHE A 22 -27.95 -28.35 -28.98
C PHE A 22 -26.61 -28.17 -28.23
N SER A 23 -25.51 -28.77 -28.70
CA SER A 23 -24.18 -28.61 -28.07
C SER A 23 -23.43 -27.35 -28.51
N SER A 24 -23.91 -26.63 -29.53
CA SER A 24 -23.20 -25.50 -30.15
C SER A 24 -23.72 -24.11 -29.74
N LYS A 25 -24.60 -24.01 -28.73
CA LYS A 25 -25.18 -22.74 -28.27
C LYS A 25 -24.97 -22.42 -26.78
N ILE A 26 -23.91 -22.94 -26.16
CA ILE A 26 -23.47 -22.49 -24.83
C ILE A 26 -22.07 -21.91 -25.01
N ASN A 27 -22.01 -20.65 -25.43
CA ASN A 27 -20.90 -19.70 -25.24
C ASN A 27 -21.33 -18.35 -25.83
N ALA A 28 -22.44 -17.80 -25.32
CA ALA A 28 -22.69 -16.37 -25.43
C ALA A 28 -22.27 -15.77 -24.09
N GLU A 29 -20.96 -15.53 -23.96
CA GLU A 29 -20.42 -14.66 -22.92
C GLU A 29 -21.14 -13.29 -23.08
N PRO A 30 -21.70 -12.69 -22.02
CA PRO A 30 -22.26 -11.37 -22.14
C PRO A 30 -21.11 -10.45 -22.56
N GLN A 31 -21.16 -9.97 -23.79
CA GLN A 31 -20.19 -9.03 -24.33
C GLN A 31 -20.25 -7.79 -23.43
N ARG A 32 -19.36 -7.74 -22.42
CA ARG A 32 -19.18 -6.58 -21.56
C ARG A 32 -18.97 -5.43 -22.53
N ILE A 33 -19.85 -4.44 -22.49
CA ILE A 33 -19.58 -3.15 -23.12
C ILE A 33 -18.45 -2.54 -22.29
N GLU A 34 -17.22 -2.99 -22.51
CA GLU A 34 -16.04 -2.25 -22.09
C GLU A 34 -16.11 -0.93 -22.85
N LYS A 35 -16.39 0.16 -22.14
CA LYS A 35 -16.08 1.49 -22.67
C LYS A 35 -14.62 1.45 -23.06
N LYS A 36 -14.33 1.41 -24.36
CA LYS A 36 -12.98 1.35 -24.91
C LYS A 36 -12.20 2.52 -24.32
N ILE A 37 -11.31 2.22 -23.38
CA ILE A 37 -10.46 3.20 -22.74
C ILE A 37 -9.57 3.79 -23.83
N ASP A 38 -9.69 5.08 -24.08
CA ASP A 38 -8.84 5.80 -25.04
C ASP A 38 -7.47 6.04 -24.38
N ARG A 39 -6.67 4.97 -24.36
CA ARG A 39 -5.35 4.92 -23.68
C ARG A 39 -4.41 6.01 -24.20
N ILE A 40 -4.50 6.36 -25.48
CA ILE A 40 -3.70 7.44 -26.08
C ILE A 40 -4.10 8.78 -25.45
N LYS A 41 -5.40 9.11 -25.42
CA LYS A 41 -5.85 10.36 -24.77
C LYS A 41 -5.56 10.40 -23.28
N LEU A 42 -5.62 9.27 -22.59
CA LEU A 42 -5.27 9.20 -21.16
C LEU A 42 -3.78 9.41 -20.93
N ASN A 43 -2.91 8.83 -21.76
CA ASN A 43 -1.47 9.03 -21.68
C ASN A 43 -1.10 10.48 -22.00
N ASP A 44 -1.68 11.07 -23.05
CA ASP A 44 -1.49 12.48 -23.39
C ASP A 44 -2.00 13.40 -22.27
N PHE A 45 -3.16 13.08 -21.69
CA PHE A 45 -3.71 13.81 -20.56
C PHE A 45 -2.79 13.71 -19.34
N SER A 46 -2.31 12.51 -19.00
CA SER A 46 -1.38 12.25 -17.90
C SER A 46 -0.09 13.03 -18.06
N ALA A 47 0.56 12.95 -19.24
CA ALA A 47 1.77 13.71 -19.55
C ALA A 47 1.54 15.23 -19.44
N ASN A 48 0.40 15.72 -19.92
CA ASN A 48 0.04 17.14 -19.83
C ASN A 48 -0.21 17.59 -18.38
N GLN A 49 -0.90 16.79 -17.57
CA GLN A 49 -1.10 17.10 -16.14
C GLN A 49 0.21 17.05 -15.37
N SER A 50 1.08 16.07 -15.65
CA SER A 50 2.40 15.94 -15.04
C SER A 50 3.26 17.16 -15.32
N ASN A 51 3.36 17.58 -16.59
CA ASN A 51 4.10 18.80 -16.97
C ASN A 51 3.52 20.06 -16.33
N LYS A 52 2.19 20.22 -16.32
CA LYS A 52 1.54 21.35 -15.64
C LYS A 52 1.80 21.36 -14.14
N PHE A 53 1.81 20.19 -13.50
CA PHE A 53 2.09 20.07 -12.08
C PHE A 53 3.55 20.40 -11.78
N LYS A 54 4.50 19.84 -12.55
CA LYS A 54 5.94 20.15 -12.44
C LYS A 54 6.19 21.66 -12.51
N LEU A 55 5.67 22.34 -13.54
CA LEU A 55 5.82 23.80 -13.68
C LEU A 55 5.25 24.59 -12.49
N LYS A 56 4.10 24.16 -11.95
CA LYS A 56 3.48 24.77 -10.78
C LYS A 56 4.31 24.52 -9.50
N LYS A 57 4.89 23.33 -9.37
CA LYS A 57 5.72 22.91 -8.25
C LYS A 57 7.09 23.60 -8.28
N ASP A 58 7.71 23.73 -9.44
CA ASP A 58 8.96 24.47 -9.64
C ASP A 58 8.80 25.93 -9.26
N ARG A 59 7.65 26.55 -9.61
CA ARG A 59 7.32 27.90 -9.17
C ARG A 59 7.20 27.99 -7.64
N ALA A 60 6.61 26.99 -6.98
CA ALA A 60 6.58 26.92 -5.52
C ALA A 60 7.97 26.78 -4.91
N ILE A 61 8.82 25.91 -5.45
CA ILE A 61 10.21 25.69 -5.01
C ILE A 61 11.04 26.97 -5.18
N ALA A 62 10.96 27.62 -6.34
CA ALA A 62 11.66 28.87 -6.61
C ALA A 62 11.21 29.99 -5.66
N ALA A 63 9.91 30.07 -5.37
CA ALA A 63 9.37 31.06 -4.44
C ALA A 63 9.87 30.85 -3.00
N VAL A 64 9.91 29.62 -2.50
CA VAL A 64 10.40 29.37 -1.13
C VAL A 64 11.91 29.57 -1.03
N LYS A 65 12.69 29.16 -2.05
CA LYS A 65 14.14 29.44 -2.13
C LYS A 65 14.44 30.94 -2.12
N LYS A 66 13.73 31.73 -2.95
CA LYS A 66 13.93 33.19 -3.04
C LYS A 66 13.65 33.91 -1.72
N ASN A 67 12.74 33.38 -0.90
CA ASN A 67 12.32 34.02 0.35
C ASN A 67 12.92 33.35 1.60
N ASN A 68 13.89 32.44 1.45
CA ASN A 68 14.47 31.65 2.55
C ASN A 68 13.41 30.95 3.42
N LEU A 69 12.36 30.44 2.80
CA LEU A 69 11.30 29.67 3.44
C LEU A 69 11.49 28.17 3.17
N SER A 70 11.00 27.32 4.07
CA SER A 70 10.98 25.87 3.86
C SER A 70 9.79 25.46 2.99
N LEU A 71 10.01 24.59 2.00
CA LEU A 71 8.94 24.01 1.17
C LEU A 71 8.00 23.13 2.00
N LYS A 72 8.58 22.41 2.96
CA LYS A 72 7.91 21.58 3.96
C LYS A 72 8.02 22.28 5.31
N THR A 73 6.91 22.40 6.02
CA THR A 73 6.82 23.00 7.35
C THR A 73 6.01 22.07 8.25
N ARG A 74 6.22 22.15 9.56
CA ARG A 74 5.34 21.48 10.51
C ARG A 74 4.18 22.43 10.85
N THR A 75 2.94 21.93 10.84
CA THR A 75 1.78 22.71 11.30
C THR A 75 1.89 22.99 12.80
N LYS A 76 1.04 23.86 13.34
CA LYS A 76 0.88 24.04 14.81
C LYS A 76 0.59 22.72 15.53
N ASN A 77 0.06 21.74 14.80
CA ASN A 77 -0.29 20.41 15.26
C ASN A 77 0.74 19.34 14.83
N LYS A 78 1.95 19.75 14.44
CA LYS A 78 3.09 18.91 14.02
C LYS A 78 2.86 17.99 12.80
N GLY A 79 1.69 18.01 12.16
CA GLY A 79 1.47 17.42 10.84
C GLY A 79 2.41 18.04 9.78
N LEU A 80 2.84 17.25 8.80
CA LEU A 80 3.67 17.73 7.71
C LEU A 80 2.81 18.57 6.77
N ARG A 81 3.23 19.81 6.48
CA ARG A 81 2.58 20.73 5.57
C ARG A 81 3.54 21.13 4.46
N GLU A 82 3.17 20.88 3.21
CA GLU A 82 4.00 21.18 2.06
C GLU A 82 3.34 22.19 1.13
N LEU A 83 4.09 23.21 0.71
CA LEU A 83 3.64 24.13 -0.35
C LEU A 83 3.70 23.39 -1.69
N MET A 84 2.54 23.23 -2.32
CA MET A 84 2.42 22.49 -3.58
C MET A 84 2.52 23.42 -4.78
N TYR A 85 1.74 24.50 -4.79
CA TYR A 85 1.69 25.46 -5.89
C TYR A 85 0.99 26.75 -5.46
N PHE A 86 1.00 27.75 -6.34
CA PHE A 86 0.17 28.95 -6.19
C PHE A 86 -1.08 28.84 -7.08
N LEU A 87 -2.22 29.27 -6.55
CA LEU A 87 -3.45 29.45 -7.33
C LEU A 87 -3.31 30.66 -8.29
N PRO A 88 -4.18 30.78 -9.32
CA PRO A 88 -4.14 31.91 -10.25
C PRO A 88 -4.19 33.29 -9.59
N ASN A 89 -4.81 33.40 -8.43
CA ASN A 89 -4.88 34.62 -7.62
C ASN A 89 -3.66 34.84 -6.70
N GLY A 90 -2.58 34.08 -6.87
CA GLY A 90 -1.36 34.18 -6.07
C GLY A 90 -1.43 33.54 -4.68
N ARG A 91 -2.57 32.94 -4.30
CA ARG A 91 -2.70 32.29 -2.99
C ARG A 91 -1.89 30.98 -2.94
N PRO A 92 -1.04 30.75 -1.93
CA PRO A 92 -0.33 29.48 -1.78
C PRO A 92 -1.29 28.33 -1.44
N MET A 93 -1.09 27.17 -2.06
CA MET A 93 -1.82 25.93 -1.81
C MET A 93 -0.91 24.95 -1.08
N PHE A 94 -1.34 24.54 0.11
CA PHE A 94 -0.61 23.60 0.95
C PHE A 94 -1.35 22.28 1.07
N TYR A 95 -0.63 21.17 1.06
CA TYR A 95 -1.14 19.86 1.46
C TYR A 95 -0.64 19.53 2.86
N GLU A 96 -1.45 18.79 3.62
CA GLU A 96 -1.19 18.45 5.02
C GLU A 96 -1.46 16.96 5.25
N THR A 97 -0.65 16.29 6.09
CA THR A 97 -0.91 14.91 6.50
C THR A 97 -2.12 14.84 7.46
N LYS A 98 -3.04 13.89 7.21
CA LYS A 98 -4.30 13.76 7.96
C LYS A 98 -4.67 12.27 8.18
N ASN A 99 -4.44 11.76 9.38
CA ASN A 99 -4.83 10.38 9.74
C ASN A 99 -6.33 10.23 9.99
N ILE A 100 -6.99 11.31 10.41
CA ILE A 100 -8.45 11.34 10.60
C ILE A 100 -9.21 11.05 9.30
N ASP A 101 -8.66 11.43 8.14
CA ASP A 101 -9.31 11.18 6.85
C ASP A 101 -9.12 9.72 6.42
N SER A 102 -7.98 9.11 6.73
CA SER A 102 -7.78 7.65 6.57
C SER A 102 -8.75 6.86 7.45
N ALA A 103 -8.95 7.27 8.70
CA ALA A 103 -9.91 6.63 9.61
C ALA A 103 -11.37 6.77 9.13
N LYS A 104 -11.72 7.86 8.45
CA LYS A 104 -13.03 8.03 7.80
C LYS A 104 -13.21 7.11 6.61
N THR A 105 -12.21 7.06 5.73
CA THR A 105 -12.23 6.27 4.50
C THR A 105 -12.33 4.77 4.79
N SER A 106 -11.56 4.27 5.76
CA SER A 106 -11.63 2.86 6.18
C SER A 106 -12.85 2.54 7.05
N GLY A 107 -13.56 3.56 7.55
CA GLY A 107 -14.66 3.39 8.49
C GLY A 107 -14.23 3.11 9.93
N ALA A 108 -12.92 3.08 10.24
CA ALA A 108 -12.42 2.86 11.59
C ALA A 108 -13.00 3.86 12.61
N TYR A 109 -13.23 5.10 12.20
CA TYR A 109 -13.84 6.12 13.07
C TYR A 109 -15.23 5.73 13.61
N LYS A 110 -15.98 4.88 12.89
CA LYS A 110 -17.30 4.41 13.33
C LYS A 110 -17.20 3.48 14.54
N LEU A 111 -16.05 2.85 14.73
CA LEU A 111 -15.76 1.93 15.82
C LEU A 111 -15.41 2.64 17.12
N TRP A 112 -14.91 3.87 17.04
CA TRP A 112 -14.49 4.66 18.19
C TRP A 112 -15.65 5.01 19.12
N GLU A 113 -15.29 5.49 20.32
CA GLU A 113 -16.26 6.06 21.25
C GLU A 113 -17.04 7.21 20.59
N GLY A 114 -18.37 7.14 20.70
CA GLY A 114 -19.29 8.08 20.03
C GLY A 114 -19.44 7.86 18.52
N GLY A 115 -18.82 6.82 17.96
CA GLY A 115 -19.01 6.36 16.59
C GLY A 115 -20.33 5.60 16.40
N SER A 116 -20.72 5.39 15.14
CA SER A 116 -22.03 4.80 14.81
C SER A 116 -22.16 3.30 15.07
N SER A 117 -21.07 2.59 15.40
CA SER A 117 -21.15 1.15 15.72
C SER A 117 -21.60 0.88 17.15
N GLY A 118 -21.43 1.85 18.06
CA GLY A 118 -21.65 1.67 19.50
C GLY A 118 -20.65 0.74 20.21
N LEU A 119 -19.60 0.26 19.52
CA LEU A 119 -18.62 -0.67 20.08
C LEU A 119 -17.58 0.01 20.98
N ASN A 120 -17.39 1.33 20.82
CA ASN A 120 -16.48 2.14 21.62
C ASN A 120 -15.03 1.58 21.68
N LEU A 121 -14.51 1.12 20.54
CA LEU A 121 -13.18 0.53 20.42
C LEU A 121 -12.11 1.61 20.30
N SER A 122 -11.08 1.54 21.14
CA SER A 122 -9.95 2.47 21.14
C SER A 122 -8.60 1.78 20.93
N GLY A 123 -8.56 0.44 20.96
CA GLY A 123 -7.33 -0.34 21.01
C GLY A 123 -6.68 -0.38 22.40
N ALA A 124 -7.38 0.06 23.45
CA ALA A 124 -6.89 -0.08 24.83
C ALA A 124 -6.46 -1.53 25.12
N SER A 125 -5.35 -1.66 25.86
CA SER A 125 -4.69 -2.94 26.20
C SER A 125 -4.05 -3.70 25.03
N MET A 126 -4.17 -3.21 23.79
CA MET A 126 -3.45 -3.79 22.65
C MET A 126 -2.02 -3.25 22.59
N ILE A 127 -1.12 -4.11 22.12
CA ILE A 127 0.22 -3.74 21.67
C ILE A 127 0.26 -4.05 20.18
N ILE A 128 0.70 -3.08 19.38
CA ILE A 128 0.94 -3.23 17.95
C ILE A 128 2.45 -3.22 17.73
N GLY A 129 2.95 -4.17 16.93
CA GLY A 129 4.33 -4.20 16.49
C GLY A 129 4.50 -3.38 15.21
N GLU A 130 5.59 -2.66 15.10
CA GLU A 130 5.96 -1.92 13.89
C GLU A 130 7.41 -2.22 13.56
N TRP A 131 7.65 -2.63 12.32
CA TRP A 131 8.98 -2.75 11.74
C TRP A 131 9.08 -1.76 10.58
N ASP A 132 10.14 -0.99 10.55
CA ASP A 132 10.36 0.07 9.58
C ASP A 132 11.86 0.33 9.35
N GLY A 133 12.23 1.28 8.51
CA GLY A 133 13.63 1.58 8.16
C GLY A 133 14.46 2.26 9.26
N GLY A 134 13.98 2.31 10.50
CA GLY A 134 14.68 2.87 11.66
C GLY A 134 13.75 3.18 12.83
N THR A 135 14.24 4.00 13.76
CA THR A 135 13.56 4.26 15.05
C THR A 135 12.28 5.10 14.92
N VAL A 136 11.33 4.92 15.84
CA VAL A 136 10.18 5.83 15.98
C VAL A 136 10.53 6.99 16.92
N ARG A 137 10.12 8.21 16.57
CA ARG A 137 10.26 9.38 17.44
C ARG A 137 9.31 9.32 18.64
N ILE A 138 9.62 8.49 19.63
CA ILE A 138 8.79 8.26 20.83
C ILE A 138 8.59 9.54 21.66
N SER A 139 9.52 10.50 21.53
CA SER A 139 9.39 11.84 22.13
C SER A 139 8.29 12.71 21.50
N HIS A 140 7.69 12.28 20.38
CA HIS A 140 6.64 13.01 19.70
C HIS A 140 5.39 13.16 20.60
N THR A 141 4.67 14.28 20.45
CA THR A 141 3.54 14.62 21.34
C THR A 141 2.38 13.64 21.28
N GLU A 142 2.32 12.83 20.22
CA GLU A 142 1.32 11.77 20.04
C GLU A 142 1.67 10.49 20.82
N PHE A 143 2.93 10.32 21.26
CA PHE A 143 3.45 9.10 21.89
C PHE A 143 4.12 9.32 23.25
N ASN A 144 4.42 10.56 23.63
CA ASN A 144 5.22 10.95 24.80
C ASN A 144 4.58 10.67 26.18
N THR A 145 3.61 9.77 26.25
CA THR A 145 2.98 9.26 27.47
C THR A 145 3.50 7.86 27.86
N GLY A 146 4.64 7.43 27.29
CA GLY A 146 5.20 6.09 27.52
C GLY A 146 4.43 4.97 26.81
N ARG A 147 3.75 5.28 25.71
CA ARG A 147 2.92 4.31 24.97
C ARG A 147 3.61 3.72 23.74
N ALA A 148 4.75 4.25 23.34
CA ALA A 148 5.61 3.68 22.32
C ALA A 148 6.99 3.44 22.93
N ILE A 149 7.62 2.32 22.59
CA ILE A 149 8.99 2.00 22.96
C ILE A 149 9.72 1.46 21.72
N GLN A 150 11.04 1.67 21.66
CA GLN A 150 11.92 1.03 20.71
C GLN A 150 12.33 -0.30 21.35
N LYS A 151 11.83 -1.41 20.82
CA LYS A 151 11.81 -2.72 21.50
C LYS A 151 13.07 -3.54 21.19
N ASP A 152 13.58 -3.45 19.97
CA ASP A 152 14.85 -4.00 19.48
C ASP A 152 16.09 -3.29 20.05
N GLY A 153 15.93 -2.05 20.52
CA GLY A 153 17.03 -1.21 20.99
C GLY A 153 17.78 -0.47 19.87
N SER A 154 17.25 -0.44 18.65
CA SER A 154 17.84 0.31 17.54
C SER A 154 18.00 1.79 17.89
N VAL A 155 19.06 2.39 17.36
CA VAL A 155 19.37 3.82 17.49
C VAL A 155 19.45 4.53 16.14
N GLU A 156 19.11 3.82 15.06
CA GLU A 156 19.19 4.36 13.71
C GLU A 156 18.14 5.45 13.48
N ALA A 157 18.62 6.67 13.25
CA ALA A 157 17.78 7.84 13.08
C ALA A 157 17.23 7.91 11.64
N ASN A 158 16.14 7.20 11.39
CA ASN A 158 15.32 7.31 10.18
C ASN A 158 13.84 7.54 10.54
N GLU A 159 13.62 8.49 11.45
CA GLU A 159 12.37 8.57 12.21
C GLU A 159 11.15 9.02 11.40
N ASP A 160 11.30 9.68 10.25
CA ASP A 160 10.17 10.32 9.59
C ASP A 160 9.13 9.31 9.05
N HIS A 161 9.58 8.19 8.47
CA HIS A 161 8.68 7.17 7.92
C HIS A 161 7.99 6.38 9.04
N GLY A 162 8.77 5.70 9.90
CA GLY A 162 8.22 4.98 11.06
C GLY A 162 7.35 5.87 11.97
N THR A 163 7.78 7.09 12.29
CA THR A 163 6.91 8.00 13.10
C THR A 163 5.57 8.29 12.44
N HIS A 164 5.52 8.37 11.11
CA HIS A 164 4.28 8.57 10.38
C HIS A 164 3.40 7.31 10.37
N VAL A 165 3.99 6.14 10.17
CA VAL A 165 3.34 4.82 10.25
C VAL A 165 2.77 4.59 11.66
N ALA A 166 3.59 4.71 12.70
CA ALA A 166 3.20 4.72 14.11
C ALA A 166 2.04 5.69 14.38
N GLY A 167 2.09 6.87 13.76
CA GLY A 167 1.05 7.89 13.91
C GLY A 167 -0.29 7.43 13.35
N THR A 168 -0.27 6.72 12.23
CA THR A 168 -1.47 6.16 11.61
C THR A 168 -2.09 5.10 12.51
N MET A 169 -1.27 4.25 13.14
CA MET A 169 -1.76 3.18 13.99
C MET A 169 -2.22 3.67 15.38
N ILE A 170 -1.37 4.40 16.11
CA ILE A 170 -1.55 4.60 17.56
C ILE A 170 -1.46 6.05 18.05
N ALA A 171 -1.42 7.05 17.17
CA ALA A 171 -1.39 8.45 17.65
C ALA A 171 -2.58 8.73 18.57
N ARG A 172 -2.30 9.27 19.77
CA ARG A 172 -3.31 9.52 20.80
C ARG A 172 -4.38 10.54 20.39
N GLY A 173 -4.07 11.35 19.38
CA GLY A 173 -4.92 12.43 18.92
C GLY A 173 -4.78 13.69 19.75
N ALA A 174 -3.57 14.01 20.23
CA ALA A 174 -3.29 15.32 20.83
C ALA A 174 -3.57 16.44 19.82
N SER A 175 -3.25 16.19 18.56
CA SER A 175 -3.91 16.79 17.41
C SER A 175 -5.09 15.92 16.97
N ALA A 176 -6.30 16.47 16.98
CA ALA A 176 -7.51 15.75 16.56
C ALA A 176 -7.40 15.18 15.13
N ASN A 177 -6.68 15.84 14.23
CA ASN A 177 -6.48 15.38 12.84
C ASN A 177 -5.44 14.27 12.70
N ALA A 178 -4.62 14.05 13.73
CA ALA A 178 -3.55 13.05 13.74
C ALA A 178 -3.96 11.75 14.43
N ARG A 179 -5.14 11.69 15.07
CA ARG A 179 -5.60 10.51 15.83
C ARG A 179 -5.49 9.23 14.99
N GLY A 180 -4.77 8.25 15.53
CA GLY A 180 -4.59 6.95 14.91
C GLY A 180 -5.81 6.05 15.08
N MET A 181 -5.86 4.97 14.30
CA MET A 181 -6.98 4.02 14.29
C MET A 181 -7.19 3.36 15.66
N SER A 182 -6.11 3.01 16.34
CA SER A 182 -6.08 2.43 17.68
C SER A 182 -5.47 3.43 18.68
N TYR A 183 -6.13 4.58 18.84
CA TYR A 183 -5.62 5.73 19.59
C TYR A 183 -5.39 5.51 21.09
N SER A 184 -5.69 4.33 21.65
CA SER A 184 -5.33 3.93 23.02
C SER A 184 -4.39 2.71 23.10
N ALA A 185 -3.92 2.16 21.97
CA ALA A 185 -2.96 1.06 21.94
C ALA A 185 -1.51 1.49 22.25
N LYS A 186 -0.68 0.53 22.65
CA LYS A 186 0.77 0.71 22.77
C LYS A 186 1.49 0.25 21.50
N LEU A 187 2.73 0.70 21.33
CA LEU A 187 3.59 0.36 20.20
C LEU A 187 4.89 -0.27 20.69
N TRP A 188 5.27 -1.38 20.06
CA TRP A 188 6.64 -1.90 20.03
C TRP A 188 7.21 -1.59 18.66
N ALA A 189 8.09 -0.60 18.59
CA ALA A 189 8.77 -0.20 17.36
C ALA A 189 10.10 -0.95 17.24
N ASN A 190 10.45 -1.32 16.01
CA ASN A 190 11.64 -2.06 15.64
C ASN A 190 12.13 -1.54 14.27
N ASP A 191 13.43 -1.67 14.00
CA ASP A 191 13.97 -1.55 12.65
C ASP A 191 13.82 -2.89 11.89
N TRP A 192 13.99 -2.85 10.57
CA TRP A 192 13.73 -4.01 9.70
C TRP A 192 14.85 -5.07 9.67
N ASN A 193 15.97 -4.88 10.38
CA ASN A 193 17.22 -5.61 10.08
C ASN A 193 17.18 -7.09 10.51
N ASP A 194 16.44 -7.43 11.56
CA ASP A 194 16.29 -8.80 12.10
C ASP A 194 14.81 -9.18 12.32
N ASP A 195 13.95 -8.74 11.40
CA ASP A 195 12.49 -8.74 11.55
C ASP A 195 11.90 -10.15 11.84
N VAL A 196 12.34 -11.20 11.16
CA VAL A 196 11.83 -12.57 11.34
C VAL A 196 12.08 -13.07 12.77
N SER A 197 13.30 -12.89 13.27
CA SER A 197 13.72 -13.28 14.62
C SER A 197 12.92 -12.52 15.67
N GLU A 198 12.81 -11.21 15.49
CA GLU A 198 12.10 -10.33 16.40
C GLU A 198 10.59 -10.57 16.41
N MET A 199 9.98 -10.76 15.24
CA MET A 199 8.56 -11.12 15.11
C MET A 199 8.26 -12.40 15.89
N ALA A 200 9.05 -13.46 15.70
CA ALA A 200 8.86 -14.72 16.41
C ALA A 200 8.99 -14.54 17.93
N ALA A 201 10.02 -13.82 18.39
CA ALA A 201 10.27 -13.56 19.79
C ALA A 201 9.18 -12.69 20.45
N GLN A 202 8.64 -11.71 19.71
CA GLN A 202 7.60 -10.81 20.20
C GLN A 202 6.21 -11.47 20.16
N ALA A 203 5.92 -12.29 19.15
CA ALA A 203 4.73 -13.14 19.13
C ALA A 203 4.71 -14.12 20.31
N ALA A 204 5.86 -14.71 20.67
CA ALA A 204 6.00 -15.56 21.86
C ALA A 204 5.76 -14.79 23.18
N GLN A 205 5.95 -13.47 23.19
CA GLN A 205 5.60 -12.58 24.32
C GLN A 205 4.12 -12.16 24.32
N GLY A 206 3.32 -12.63 23.36
CA GLY A 206 1.90 -12.33 23.23
C GLY A 206 1.55 -11.16 22.29
N LEU A 207 2.46 -10.76 21.40
CA LEU A 207 2.11 -9.80 20.33
C LEU A 207 1.07 -10.43 19.38
N LEU A 208 0.01 -9.69 19.08
CA LEU A 208 -1.12 -10.19 18.27
C LEU A 208 -1.20 -9.59 16.87
N ILE A 209 -0.57 -8.45 16.64
CA ILE A 209 -0.63 -7.76 15.36
C ILE A 209 0.65 -6.96 15.12
N SER A 210 1.15 -7.00 13.87
CA SER A 210 2.26 -6.19 13.41
C SER A 210 1.97 -5.52 12.07
N ASN A 211 2.70 -4.44 11.80
CA ASN A 211 2.74 -3.75 10.52
C ASN A 211 4.18 -3.65 10.02
N HIS A 212 4.37 -3.97 8.75
CA HIS A 212 5.65 -3.96 8.06
C HIS A 212 5.52 -3.12 6.79
N SER A 213 5.91 -1.85 6.86
CA SER A 213 5.76 -0.88 5.77
C SER A 213 7.04 -0.76 4.93
N TYR A 214 7.59 -1.91 4.56
CA TYR A 214 8.79 -2.05 3.73
C TYR A 214 8.66 -3.31 2.88
N GLY A 215 9.60 -3.49 1.96
CA GLY A 215 9.67 -4.65 1.08
C GLY A 215 10.92 -4.59 0.21
N PRO A 216 11.16 -5.61 -0.61
CA PRO A 216 12.28 -5.61 -1.54
C PRO A 216 12.06 -4.53 -2.62
N GLY A 217 13.13 -3.81 -2.97
CA GLY A 217 13.11 -2.96 -4.17
C GLY A 217 13.26 -3.84 -5.41
N ILE A 218 12.24 -3.87 -6.25
CA ILE A 218 12.14 -4.80 -7.39
C ILE A 218 11.74 -4.05 -8.66
N GLY A 219 12.12 -4.56 -9.83
CA GLY A 219 11.77 -3.92 -11.11
C GLY A 219 12.46 -2.57 -11.34
N TRP A 220 11.71 -1.58 -11.84
CA TRP A 220 12.22 -0.24 -12.11
C TRP A 220 11.99 0.69 -10.93
N SER A 221 13.00 1.49 -10.62
CA SER A 221 12.91 2.56 -9.63
C SER A 221 13.63 3.81 -10.14
N TYR A 222 13.28 4.99 -9.61
CA TYR A 222 13.88 6.25 -10.04
C TYR A 222 14.72 6.88 -8.93
N GLY A 223 16.01 7.07 -9.20
CA GLY A 223 16.93 7.79 -8.33
C GLY A 223 17.51 6.98 -7.16
N ASP A 224 17.39 5.65 -7.19
CA ASP A 224 17.93 4.75 -6.15
C ASP A 224 19.44 4.89 -5.95
N LYS A 225 20.17 5.31 -6.98
CA LYS A 225 21.62 5.53 -6.93
C LYS A 225 22.00 6.94 -6.45
N GLY A 226 21.02 7.72 -5.99
CA GLY A 226 21.20 9.15 -5.64
C GLY A 226 21.35 10.04 -6.88
N ASP A 227 20.94 9.54 -8.04
CA ASP A 227 20.92 10.26 -9.32
C ASP A 227 19.47 10.61 -9.73
N ASN A 228 19.31 11.17 -10.93
CA ASN A 228 18.00 11.45 -11.52
C ASN A 228 17.75 10.47 -12.69
N GLU A 229 18.07 9.20 -12.49
CA GLU A 229 18.01 8.18 -13.54
C GLU A 229 17.14 7.00 -13.11
N TRP A 230 16.62 6.28 -14.11
CA TRP A 230 15.92 5.02 -13.90
C TRP A 230 16.95 3.91 -13.64
N CYS A 231 16.75 3.15 -12.57
CA CYS A 231 17.53 1.98 -12.22
C CYS A 231 16.67 0.72 -12.41
N TRP A 232 17.25 -0.29 -13.06
CA TRP A 232 16.69 -1.63 -13.08
C TRP A 232 17.29 -2.42 -11.93
N ASN A 233 16.44 -2.85 -11.00
CA ASN A 233 16.80 -3.66 -9.82
C ASN A 233 16.59 -5.16 -10.03
N GLY A 234 15.94 -5.55 -11.14
CA GLY A 234 15.69 -6.96 -11.46
C GLY A 234 16.89 -7.73 -12.02
N ASP A 235 16.80 -9.06 -12.02
CA ASP A 235 17.83 -9.93 -12.60
C ASP A 235 17.80 -9.90 -14.13
N THR A 236 18.72 -9.13 -14.72
CA THR A 236 18.89 -9.01 -16.18
C THR A 236 19.21 -10.33 -16.90
N THR A 237 19.66 -11.37 -16.20
CA THR A 237 19.89 -12.70 -16.78
C THR A 237 18.60 -13.49 -16.97
N VAL A 238 17.56 -13.15 -16.20
CA VAL A 238 16.21 -13.72 -16.32
C VAL A 238 15.37 -12.87 -17.28
N SER A 239 15.35 -11.55 -17.06
CA SER A 239 14.57 -10.60 -17.86
C SER A 239 15.08 -9.17 -17.66
N SER A 240 15.10 -8.40 -18.75
CA SER A 240 15.46 -6.97 -18.71
C SER A 240 14.26 -6.05 -18.53
N ASN A 241 13.03 -6.57 -18.54
CA ASN A 241 11.81 -5.77 -18.66
C ASN A 241 10.74 -6.10 -17.59
N GLU A 242 10.83 -7.27 -16.96
CA GLU A 242 9.88 -7.72 -15.93
C GLU A 242 10.67 -8.50 -14.88
N ASP A 243 10.65 -8.04 -13.64
CA ASP A 243 11.34 -8.69 -12.53
C ASP A 243 10.51 -9.87 -12.05
N TYR A 244 11.11 -11.06 -12.02
CA TYR A 244 10.37 -12.24 -11.61
C TYR A 244 9.93 -12.17 -10.14
N TYR A 245 10.57 -11.33 -9.31
CA TYR A 245 10.19 -11.14 -7.91
C TYR A 245 8.77 -10.56 -7.72
N PHE A 246 8.15 -9.98 -8.75
CA PHE A 246 6.75 -9.54 -8.67
C PHE A 246 5.80 -10.72 -8.37
N GLY A 247 5.34 -10.80 -7.13
CA GLY A 247 4.46 -11.88 -6.65
C GLY A 247 5.14 -13.24 -6.49
N PHE A 248 6.48 -13.29 -6.53
CA PHE A 248 7.23 -14.52 -6.33
C PHE A 248 7.34 -14.86 -4.85
N TYR A 249 7.13 -16.13 -4.54
CA TYR A 249 7.32 -16.65 -3.20
C TYR A 249 8.78 -17.05 -3.02
N TYR A 250 9.50 -16.32 -2.17
CA TYR A 250 10.93 -16.51 -1.93
C TYR A 250 11.21 -16.86 -0.45
N GLU A 251 12.49 -16.93 -0.08
CA GLU A 251 12.92 -17.36 1.26
C GLU A 251 12.24 -16.57 2.39
N ASP A 252 12.23 -15.23 2.34
CA ASP A 252 11.58 -14.45 3.40
C ASP A 252 10.07 -14.67 3.43
N SER A 253 9.42 -14.88 2.28
CA SER A 253 8.00 -15.24 2.24
C SER A 253 7.74 -16.53 3.04
N GLN A 254 8.62 -17.53 2.87
CA GLN A 254 8.57 -18.78 3.63
C GLN A 254 8.83 -18.59 5.12
N LEU A 255 9.77 -17.73 5.48
CA LEU A 255 10.09 -17.43 6.87
C LEU A 255 8.90 -16.75 7.58
N TRP A 256 8.26 -15.79 6.93
CA TRP A 256 7.07 -15.11 7.46
C TRP A 256 5.88 -16.06 7.62
N ASP A 257 5.64 -16.93 6.64
CA ASP A 257 4.62 -17.99 6.74
C ASP A 257 4.93 -18.96 7.89
N SER A 258 6.22 -19.26 8.13
CA SER A 258 6.64 -20.10 9.26
C SER A 258 6.34 -19.44 10.60
N VAL A 259 6.56 -18.12 10.73
CA VAL A 259 6.17 -17.35 11.93
C VAL A 259 4.66 -17.39 12.12
N ALA A 260 3.87 -17.14 11.08
CA ALA A 260 2.40 -17.18 11.14
C ALA A 260 1.89 -18.58 11.51
N PHE A 261 2.50 -19.64 10.98
CA PHE A 261 2.16 -21.02 11.31
C PHE A 261 2.43 -21.37 12.78
N LEU A 262 3.56 -20.91 13.32
CA LEU A 262 3.95 -21.15 14.71
C LEU A 262 3.20 -20.26 15.71
N ALA A 263 2.70 -19.10 15.27
CA ALA A 263 1.94 -18.14 16.07
C ALA A 263 0.56 -17.89 15.45
N PRO A 264 -0.40 -18.83 15.57
CA PRO A 264 -1.66 -18.80 14.82
C PRO A 264 -2.61 -17.63 15.13
N ASN A 265 -2.36 -16.89 16.22
CA ASN A 265 -3.13 -15.71 16.62
C ASN A 265 -2.41 -14.39 16.31
N TYR A 266 -1.24 -14.45 15.66
CA TYR A 266 -0.44 -13.29 15.30
C TYR A 266 -0.74 -12.88 13.86
N LEU A 267 -1.35 -11.71 13.68
CA LEU A 267 -1.65 -11.15 12.38
C LEU A 267 -0.50 -10.28 11.88
N ILE A 268 0.17 -10.75 10.83
CA ILE A 268 1.22 -10.00 10.14
C ILE A 268 0.60 -9.20 8.99
N VAL A 269 0.85 -7.90 8.95
CA VAL A 269 0.40 -7.01 7.86
C VAL A 269 1.61 -6.47 7.13
N SER A 270 1.72 -6.77 5.84
CA SER A 270 2.82 -6.30 4.98
C SER A 270 2.32 -5.31 3.91
N ALA A 271 3.16 -4.34 3.56
CA ALA A 271 2.93 -3.48 2.41
C ALA A 271 3.10 -4.26 1.09
N ALA A 272 2.38 -3.85 0.05
CA ALA A 272 2.46 -4.50 -1.26
C ALA A 272 3.65 -4.03 -2.12
N GLY A 273 4.38 -2.99 -1.70
CA GLY A 273 5.37 -2.29 -2.53
C GLY A 273 4.75 -1.16 -3.37
N ASN A 274 5.61 -0.34 -3.98
CA ASN A 274 5.21 0.81 -4.82
C ASN A 274 5.75 0.72 -6.25
N ASP A 275 6.43 -0.36 -6.60
CA ASP A 275 7.19 -0.56 -7.84
C ASP A 275 6.30 -0.92 -9.06
N GLY A 276 4.97 -0.82 -8.89
CA GLY A 276 3.99 -1.15 -9.91
C GLY A 276 3.87 -0.05 -10.98
N GLU A 277 3.91 -0.45 -12.25
CA GLU A 277 3.83 0.46 -13.41
C GLU A 277 4.94 1.53 -13.46
N GLU A 278 6.02 1.36 -12.70
CA GLU A 278 7.20 2.23 -12.74
C GLU A 278 8.13 1.84 -13.90
N GLY A 279 8.80 2.83 -14.49
CA GLY A 279 9.80 2.62 -15.55
C GLY A 279 10.04 3.82 -16.46
N PRO A 280 11.15 3.81 -17.22
CA PRO A 280 11.41 4.82 -18.24
C PRO A 280 10.28 4.88 -19.27
N ALA A 281 9.99 6.09 -19.77
CA ALA A 281 9.04 6.25 -20.86
C ALA A 281 9.52 5.47 -22.09
N ALA A 282 8.61 4.70 -22.69
CA ALA A 282 8.83 4.00 -23.96
C ALA A 282 8.89 4.97 -25.15
#